data_AF-A0A1V6FTZ0-F1
#
_entry.id   AF-A0A1V6FTZ0-F1
#
_cell.length_a   1.000
_cell.length_b   1.000
_cell.length_c   1.000
_cell.angle_alpha   90.00
_cell.angle_beta   90.00
_cell.angle_gamma   90.00
#
_symmetry.space_group_name_H-M   'P 1'
#
loop_
_entity.id
_entity.type
_entity.pdbx_description
1 polymer ?
#
loop_
_entity_poly.entity_id
_entity_poly.type
_entity_poly.pdbx_seq_one_letter_code
_entity_poly.pdbx_strand_id
1 'polypeptide(L)'
;MISKEKTSVVLIVTICCVFLLSGCSSDPCASIKCPDVCHGGELWSQVCDNGKCIDYKQVSSCSSYCGCTPQSTTNSQPTQSTTTSQNEKITTYANEMSKIMENLLESGQYCSDLLTKKPLGPKYWTQEEIYLFAMHTLVIEMSYDEAKKVEVPTGFESIQREILEGLRKYAQAMPLLREGLDEMNNTKLNMANTLIGEGSNNLNRGTDMLYEKMGLSR
;
A
#
# COMPACT_ATOMS: atom_id res chain seq x y z
N MET A 1 34.87 -41.21 52.05
CA MET A 1 35.07 -40.27 50.92
C MET A 1 33.84 -40.37 50.03
N ILE A 2 32.94 -39.39 50.11
CA ILE A 2 31.71 -39.32 49.32
C ILE A 2 32.01 -38.40 48.14
N SER A 3 32.05 -38.95 46.93
CA SER A 3 32.20 -38.16 45.69
C SER A 3 30.83 -37.71 45.21
N LYS A 4 30.58 -36.40 45.37
CA LYS A 4 29.51 -35.65 44.68
C LYS A 4 30.07 -35.20 43.33
N GLU A 5 29.42 -35.55 42.23
CA GLU A 5 29.28 -34.67 41.05
C GLU A 5 28.49 -35.38 39.95
N LYS A 6 27.16 -35.21 39.91
CA LYS A 6 26.35 -35.31 38.69
C LYS A 6 25.08 -34.45 38.86
N THR A 7 25.25 -33.13 38.86
CA THR A 7 24.09 -32.22 38.80
C THR A 7 24.53 -30.90 38.19
N SER A 8 24.48 -30.77 36.86
CA SER A 8 24.33 -29.50 36.11
C SER A 8 24.59 -29.69 34.62
N VAL A 9 23.58 -30.12 33.87
CA VAL A 9 23.47 -29.83 32.42
C VAL A 9 21.98 -29.79 32.01
N VAL A 10 21.13 -30.57 32.66
CA VAL A 10 19.72 -30.74 32.26
C VAL A 10 18.84 -29.51 32.52
N LEU A 11 19.24 -28.57 33.40
CA LEU A 11 18.38 -27.45 33.83
C LEU A 11 18.55 -26.15 33.02
N ILE A 12 19.55 -26.06 32.12
CA ILE A 12 19.79 -24.85 31.31
C ILE A 12 19.07 -24.93 29.94
N VAL A 13 18.77 -26.14 29.45
CA VAL A 13 18.15 -26.32 28.12
C VAL A 13 16.64 -26.07 28.13
N THR A 14 15.96 -26.14 29.29
CA THR A 14 14.50 -25.97 29.37
C THR A 14 14.06 -24.52 29.52
N ILE A 15 14.98 -23.58 29.82
CA ILE A 15 14.66 -22.15 30.02
C ILE A 15 14.77 -21.34 28.71
N CYS A 16 15.47 -21.83 27.69
CA CYS A 16 15.51 -21.17 26.37
C CYS A 16 14.22 -21.33 25.54
N CYS A 17 13.33 -22.27 25.86
CA CYS A 17 12.09 -22.48 25.11
C CYS A 17 10.87 -21.71 25.64
N VAL A 18 10.97 -21.07 26.82
CA VAL A 18 9.83 -20.34 27.42
C VAL A 18 9.82 -18.85 27.07
N PHE A 19 10.94 -18.29 26.58
CA PHE A 19 11.06 -16.87 26.22
C PHE A 19 11.00 -16.56 24.71
N LEU A 20 10.82 -17.56 23.84
CA LEU A 20 10.69 -17.35 22.38
C LEU A 20 9.23 -17.40 21.87
N LEU A 21 8.23 -17.23 22.73
CA LEU A 21 6.81 -17.19 22.34
C LEU A 21 6.15 -15.80 22.40
N SER A 22 6.88 -14.75 22.76
CA SER A 22 6.35 -13.39 22.75
C SER A 22 7.00 -12.59 21.64
N GLY A 23 6.33 -12.48 20.50
CA GLY A 23 6.79 -11.56 19.46
C GLY A 23 6.20 -11.70 18.06
N CYS A 24 5.19 -12.54 17.81
CA CYS A 24 4.32 -12.25 16.67
C CYS A 24 3.50 -11.02 17.05
N SER A 25 4.00 -9.82 16.76
CA SER A 25 3.12 -8.65 16.64
C SER A 25 2.16 -8.97 15.51
N SER A 26 1.01 -9.55 15.87
CA SER A 26 -0.10 -9.71 14.95
C SER A 26 -0.48 -8.29 14.52
N ASP A 27 -0.24 -7.96 13.25
CA ASP A 27 -0.75 -6.72 12.67
C ASP A 27 -2.24 -6.65 12.99
N PRO A 28 -2.69 -5.68 13.80
CA PRO A 28 -4.07 -5.60 14.24
C PRO A 28 -5.02 -5.33 13.07
N CYS A 29 -4.50 -4.98 11.90
CA CYS A 29 -5.23 -4.76 10.66
C CYS A 29 -5.20 -5.93 9.67
N ALA A 30 -4.47 -7.02 9.97
CA ALA A 30 -4.27 -8.13 9.04
C ALA A 30 -5.57 -8.82 8.56
N SER A 31 -6.62 -8.76 9.37
CA SER A 31 -7.94 -9.38 9.08
C SER A 31 -9.09 -8.38 9.09
N ILE A 32 -8.80 -7.08 9.19
CA ILE A 32 -9.82 -6.03 9.21
C ILE A 32 -9.96 -5.42 7.82
N LYS A 33 -11.14 -5.59 7.22
CA LYS A 33 -11.54 -4.85 6.02
C LYS A 33 -12.32 -3.62 6.46
N CYS A 34 -11.81 -2.44 6.16
CA CYS A 34 -12.51 -1.19 6.42
C CYS A 34 -13.35 -0.80 5.20
N PRO A 35 -14.69 -0.91 5.29
CA PRO A 35 -15.55 -0.51 4.19
C PRO A 35 -15.60 1.01 4.08
N ASP A 36 -15.94 1.51 2.90
CA ASP A 36 -16.29 2.93 2.75
C ASP A 36 -17.57 3.20 3.55
N VAL A 37 -17.64 4.36 4.22
CA VAL A 37 -18.76 4.80 5.04
C VAL A 37 -19.38 6.08 4.50
N CYS A 38 -20.66 6.27 4.79
CA CYS A 38 -21.38 7.47 4.40
C CYS A 38 -21.51 8.43 5.58
N HIS A 39 -21.01 9.65 5.40
CA HIS A 39 -21.24 10.77 6.32
C HIS A 39 -22.22 11.74 5.67
N GLY A 40 -23.50 11.51 5.91
CA GLY A 40 -24.55 12.18 5.15
C GLY A 40 -24.53 11.74 3.68
N GLY A 41 -24.46 12.70 2.75
CA GLY A 41 -24.36 12.43 1.30
C GLY A 41 -22.93 12.16 0.81
N GLU A 42 -21.94 12.28 1.69
CA GLU A 42 -20.53 12.15 1.37
C GLU A 42 -20.07 10.71 1.55
N LEU A 43 -19.32 10.19 0.57
CA LEU A 43 -18.67 8.88 0.68
C LEU A 43 -17.27 9.08 1.22
N TRP A 44 -16.93 8.35 2.27
CA TRP A 44 -15.63 8.38 2.92
C TRP A 44 -15.00 7.00 2.87
N SER A 45 -13.74 6.93 2.46
CA SER A 45 -12.97 5.70 2.58
C SER A 45 -12.45 5.60 4.00
N GLN A 46 -12.46 4.38 4.55
CA GLN A 46 -11.89 4.09 5.84
C GLN A 46 -10.60 3.28 5.69
N VAL A 47 -9.63 3.54 6.56
CA VAL A 47 -8.41 2.74 6.66
C VAL A 47 -8.33 2.13 8.05
N CYS A 48 -7.75 0.93 8.15
CA CYS A 48 -7.45 0.36 9.45
C CYS A 48 -6.21 1.05 10.03
N ASP A 49 -6.38 1.67 11.19
CA ASP A 49 -5.31 2.18 12.04
C ASP A 49 -5.43 1.53 13.41
N ASN A 50 -4.37 0.84 13.85
CA ASN A 50 -4.32 0.15 15.14
C ASN A 50 -5.54 -0.75 15.45
N GLY A 51 -6.01 -1.49 14.45
CA GLY A 51 -7.14 -2.41 14.60
C GLY A 51 -8.52 -1.74 14.56
N LYS A 52 -8.60 -0.46 14.19
CA LYS A 52 -9.84 0.29 14.08
C LYS A 52 -9.95 0.93 12.70
N CYS A 53 -11.14 0.86 12.12
CA CYS A 53 -11.43 1.62 10.91
C CYS A 53 -11.63 3.09 11.30
N ILE A 54 -10.78 3.95 10.76
CA ILE A 54 -10.88 5.40 10.90
C ILE A 54 -11.22 6.03 9.56
N ASP A 55 -12.00 7.11 9.60
CA ASP A 55 -12.28 7.88 8.39
C ASP A 55 -11.00 8.48 7.87
N TYR A 56 -10.77 8.26 6.58
CA TYR A 56 -9.49 8.57 5.98
C TYR A 56 -9.58 9.74 5.01
N LYS A 57 -10.42 9.59 3.99
CA LYS A 57 -10.58 10.60 2.95
C LYS A 57 -12.00 10.58 2.44
N GLN A 58 -12.54 11.79 2.24
CA GLN A 58 -13.74 11.99 1.45
C GLN A 58 -13.47 11.57 -0.01
N VAL A 59 -14.07 10.47 -0.41
CA VAL A 59 -14.01 9.91 -1.77
C VAL A 59 -14.89 10.73 -2.70
N SER A 60 -16.07 11.15 -2.22
CA SER A 60 -16.98 12.01 -2.97
C SER A 60 -17.80 12.86 -2.01
N SER A 61 -18.00 14.14 -2.36
CA SER A 61 -18.84 15.06 -1.60
C SER A 61 -20.34 14.88 -1.86
N CYS A 62 -20.73 14.11 -2.88
CA CYS A 62 -22.12 13.75 -3.16
C CYS A 62 -22.16 12.40 -3.89
N SER A 63 -22.27 11.32 -3.13
CA SER A 63 -22.33 9.97 -3.65
C SER A 63 -23.77 9.46 -3.70
N SER A 64 -24.21 8.98 -4.86
CA SER A 64 -25.51 8.31 -5.00
C SER A 64 -25.60 7.05 -4.14
N TYR A 65 -24.47 6.38 -3.90
CA TYR A 65 -24.38 5.26 -2.94
C TYR A 65 -24.71 5.70 -1.51
N CYS A 66 -24.35 6.94 -1.14
CA CYS A 66 -24.71 7.54 0.15
C CYS A 66 -26.06 8.27 0.12
N GLY A 67 -26.91 8.00 -0.88
CA GLY A 67 -28.23 8.60 -0.99
C GLY A 67 -28.22 10.08 -1.38
N CYS A 68 -27.07 10.64 -1.81
CA CYS A 68 -27.04 11.99 -2.34
C CYS A 68 -27.72 12.03 -3.70
N THR A 69 -28.81 12.80 -3.81
CA THR A 69 -29.41 13.17 -5.10
C THR A 69 -28.83 14.52 -5.52
N PRO A 70 -28.14 14.60 -6.68
CA PRO A 70 -27.66 15.88 -7.16
C PRO A 70 -28.88 16.79 -7.38
N GLN A 71 -28.96 17.91 -6.65
CA GLN A 71 -30.03 18.86 -6.83
C GLN A 71 -30.01 19.33 -8.29
N SER A 72 -31.08 19.03 -9.01
CA SER A 72 -31.34 19.59 -10.33
C SER A 72 -31.46 21.10 -10.19
N THR A 73 -30.39 21.85 -10.44
CA THR A 73 -30.48 23.29 -10.65
C THR A 73 -31.22 23.52 -11.97
N THR A 74 -32.54 23.65 -11.87
CA THR A 74 -33.38 24.21 -12.92
C THR A 74 -33.01 25.67 -13.10
N ASN A 75 -32.21 25.99 -14.13
CA ASN A 75 -32.32 27.22 -14.90
C ASN A 75 -31.64 27.04 -16.27
N SER A 76 -32.34 27.52 -17.29
CA SER A 76 -32.18 27.18 -18.70
C SER A 76 -30.96 27.84 -19.38
N GLN A 77 -30.26 27.05 -20.22
CA GLN A 77 -29.56 27.39 -21.49
C GLN A 77 -28.08 27.84 -21.46
N PRO A 78 -27.21 27.50 -22.45
CA PRO A 78 -27.15 26.35 -23.39
C PRO A 78 -25.91 25.43 -23.18
N THR A 79 -26.05 24.22 -23.71
CA THR A 79 -25.11 23.08 -23.78
C THR A 79 -23.79 23.39 -24.48
N GLN A 80 -22.65 23.48 -23.76
CA GLN A 80 -21.30 23.10 -24.27
C GLN A 80 -20.13 23.20 -23.27
N SER A 81 -20.29 23.73 -22.05
CA SER A 81 -19.15 23.97 -21.13
C SER A 81 -18.84 22.84 -20.13
N THR A 82 -19.76 21.90 -19.88
CA THR A 82 -19.58 20.89 -18.82
C THR A 82 -18.69 19.71 -19.23
N THR A 83 -18.67 19.36 -20.52
CA THR A 83 -17.87 18.22 -21.03
C THR A 83 -16.38 18.52 -21.05
N THR A 84 -16.00 19.77 -21.35
CA THR A 84 -14.59 20.19 -21.38
C THR A 84 -13.96 20.14 -20.00
N SER A 85 -14.68 20.59 -18.96
CA SER A 85 -14.17 20.59 -17.58
C SER A 85 -14.02 19.18 -17.00
N GLN A 86 -14.91 18.25 -17.32
CA GLN A 86 -14.79 16.85 -16.86
C GLN A 86 -13.64 16.11 -17.57
N ASN A 87 -13.47 16.31 -18.88
CA ASN A 87 -12.37 15.69 -19.63
C ASN A 87 -11.00 16.20 -19.15
N GLU A 88 -10.91 17.49 -18.77
CA GLU A 88 -9.72 18.06 -18.17
C GLU A 88 -9.39 17.39 -16.82
N LYS A 89 -10.38 17.24 -15.92
CA LYS A 89 -10.19 16.54 -14.63
C LYS A 89 -9.73 15.09 -14.80
N ILE A 90 -10.31 14.35 -15.76
CA ILE A 90 -9.92 12.97 -16.05
C ILE A 90 -8.48 12.90 -16.56
N THR A 91 -8.11 13.83 -17.45
CA THR A 91 -6.74 13.88 -18.00
C THR A 91 -5.72 14.21 -16.92
N THR A 92 -6.02 15.18 -16.04
CA THR A 92 -5.17 15.53 -14.90
C THR A 92 -5.00 14.33 -13.96
N TYR A 93 -6.09 13.68 -13.57
CA TYR A 93 -6.06 12.47 -12.76
C TYR A 93 -5.19 11.37 -13.37
N ALA A 94 -5.39 11.05 -14.65
CA ALA A 94 -4.62 10.02 -15.34
C ALA A 94 -3.12 10.34 -15.40
N ASN A 95 -2.76 11.61 -15.66
CA ASN A 95 -1.37 12.05 -15.71
C ASN A 95 -0.69 11.99 -14.33
N GLU A 96 -1.36 12.48 -13.29
CA GLU A 96 -0.83 12.44 -11.92
C GLU A 96 -0.64 11.00 -11.44
N MET A 97 -1.64 10.13 -11.66
CA MET A 97 -1.53 8.72 -11.31
C MET A 97 -0.45 8.00 -12.12
N SER A 98 -0.32 8.28 -13.41
CA SER A 98 0.73 7.69 -14.26
C SER A 98 2.12 8.03 -13.73
N LYS A 99 2.36 9.29 -13.36
CA LYS A 99 3.64 9.72 -12.78
C LYS A 99 3.95 9.00 -11.47
N ILE A 100 2.96 8.79 -10.62
CA ILE A 100 3.15 8.04 -9.36
C ILE A 100 3.48 6.58 -9.66
N MET A 101 2.77 5.95 -10.60
CA MET A 101 3.05 4.56 -11.00
C MET A 101 4.44 4.41 -11.65
N GLU A 102 4.86 5.37 -12.47
CA GLU A 102 6.20 5.39 -13.07
C GLU A 102 7.30 5.42 -11.99
N ASN A 103 7.21 6.35 -11.03
CA ASN A 103 8.17 6.42 -9.91
C ASN A 103 8.20 5.12 -9.08
N LEU A 104 7.03 4.52 -8.85
CA LEU A 104 6.91 3.24 -8.16
C LEU A 104 7.61 2.12 -8.93
N LEU A 105 7.37 2.02 -10.25
CA LEU A 105 7.93 0.98 -11.11
C LEU A 105 9.45 1.12 -11.25
N GLU A 106 9.95 2.34 -11.50
CA GLU A 106 11.40 2.60 -11.58
C GLU A 106 12.09 2.24 -10.26
N SER A 107 11.51 2.64 -9.13
CA SER A 107 12.07 2.34 -7.81
C SER A 107 11.99 0.86 -7.44
N GLY A 108 10.87 0.22 -7.77
CA GLY A 108 10.68 -1.21 -7.61
C GLY A 108 11.67 -2.01 -8.45
N GLN A 109 11.92 -1.59 -9.69
CA GLN A 109 12.90 -2.22 -10.57
C GLN A 109 14.32 -2.10 -10.02
N TYR A 110 14.72 -0.93 -9.52
CA TYR A 110 16.03 -0.76 -8.89
C TYR A 110 16.20 -1.73 -7.70
N CYS A 111 15.20 -1.78 -6.80
CA CYS A 111 15.24 -2.67 -5.65
C CYS A 111 15.32 -4.15 -6.07
N SER A 112 14.47 -4.56 -7.02
CA SER A 112 14.45 -5.92 -7.56
C SER A 112 15.79 -6.31 -8.20
N ASP A 113 16.37 -5.42 -9.00
CA ASP A 113 17.66 -5.63 -9.65
C ASP A 113 18.78 -5.86 -8.64
N LEU A 114 18.85 -5.04 -7.59
CA LEU A 114 19.87 -5.19 -6.55
C LEU A 114 19.72 -6.53 -5.82
N LEU A 115 18.49 -6.88 -5.45
CA LEU A 115 18.17 -8.10 -4.69
C LEU A 115 18.38 -9.39 -5.49
N THR A 116 18.23 -9.34 -6.82
CA THR A 116 18.34 -10.52 -7.69
C THR A 116 19.75 -10.71 -8.25
N LYS A 117 20.49 -9.61 -8.47
CA LYS A 117 21.83 -9.65 -9.08
C LYS A 117 22.96 -9.81 -8.06
N LYS A 118 22.69 -9.60 -6.78
CA LYS A 118 23.71 -9.67 -5.71
C LYS A 118 23.28 -10.54 -4.54
N PRO A 119 24.24 -11.11 -3.79
CA PRO A 119 23.95 -11.69 -2.49
C PRO A 119 23.25 -10.69 -1.56
N LEU A 120 22.31 -11.17 -0.75
CA LEU A 120 21.49 -10.34 0.12
C LEU A 120 22.30 -9.79 1.29
N GLY A 121 22.13 -8.49 1.54
CA GLY A 121 22.51 -7.83 2.78
C GLY A 121 23.65 -6.81 2.64
N PRO A 122 23.74 -5.84 3.56
CA PRO A 122 24.66 -4.69 3.47
C PRO A 122 26.13 -5.08 3.37
N LYS A 123 26.52 -6.27 3.83
CA LYS A 123 27.88 -6.80 3.74
C LYS A 123 28.37 -6.96 2.29
N TYR A 124 27.45 -7.18 1.35
CA TYR A 124 27.77 -7.47 -0.05
C TYR A 124 27.52 -6.28 -0.97
N TRP A 125 26.99 -5.18 -0.43
CA TRP A 125 26.60 -4.00 -1.19
C TRP A 125 27.56 -2.86 -0.91
N THR A 126 27.73 -1.97 -1.90
CA THR A 126 28.47 -0.73 -1.69
C THR A 126 27.65 0.22 -0.82
N GLN A 127 28.32 1.22 -0.21
CA GLN A 127 27.63 2.25 0.55
C GLN A 127 26.60 3.02 -0.31
N GLU A 128 26.93 3.25 -1.58
CA GLU A 128 26.03 3.89 -2.55
C GLU A 128 24.81 3.02 -2.83
N GLU A 129 24.98 1.71 -3.00
CA GLU A 129 23.86 0.77 -3.22
C GLU A 129 22.94 0.70 -2.01
N ILE A 130 23.49 0.69 -0.79
CA ILE A 130 22.69 0.74 0.44
C ILE A 130 21.87 2.03 0.49
N TYR A 131 22.49 3.17 0.19
CA TYR A 131 21.82 4.46 0.18
C TYR A 131 20.72 4.54 -0.88
N LEU A 132 21.01 4.15 -2.12
CA LEU A 132 20.05 4.17 -3.22
C LEU A 132 18.89 3.20 -2.96
N PHE A 133 19.18 2.01 -2.43
CA PHE A 133 18.14 1.07 -2.01
C PHE A 133 17.20 1.69 -0.97
N ALA A 134 17.76 2.32 0.08
CA ALA A 134 16.94 3.00 1.08
C ALA A 134 16.08 4.11 0.44
N MET A 135 16.66 4.96 -0.41
CA MET A 135 15.92 6.02 -1.11
C MET A 135 14.80 5.48 -1.99
N HIS A 136 15.04 4.43 -2.78
CA HIS A 136 14.01 3.84 -3.63
C HIS A 136 12.90 3.18 -2.82
N THR A 137 13.22 2.53 -1.70
CA THR A 137 12.18 2.01 -0.79
C THR A 137 11.32 3.12 -0.18
N LEU A 138 11.89 4.30 0.12
CA LEU A 138 11.13 5.46 0.58
C LEU A 138 10.22 6.03 -0.52
N VAL A 139 10.67 6.08 -1.78
CA VAL A 139 9.82 6.51 -2.91
C VAL A 139 8.61 5.58 -3.06
N ILE A 140 8.82 4.27 -2.91
CA ILE A 140 7.73 3.28 -2.95
C ILE A 140 6.72 3.53 -1.83
N GLU A 141 7.17 3.80 -0.60
CA GLU A 141 6.29 4.14 0.53
C GLU A 141 5.50 5.43 0.28
N MET A 142 6.19 6.48 -0.15
CA MET A 142 5.59 7.79 -0.38
C MET A 142 4.59 7.79 -1.53
N SER A 143 4.68 6.83 -2.46
CA SER A 143 3.76 6.73 -3.60
C SER A 143 2.30 6.62 -3.13
N TYR A 144 2.04 5.94 -2.00
CA TYR A 144 0.72 5.89 -1.38
C TYR A 144 0.22 7.27 -0.93
N ASP A 145 1.08 8.02 -0.24
CA ASP A 145 0.75 9.36 0.26
C ASP A 145 0.57 10.38 -0.85
N GLU A 146 1.34 10.30 -1.92
CA GLU A 146 1.15 11.14 -3.11
C GLU A 146 -0.16 10.81 -3.83
N ALA A 147 -0.47 9.52 -4.03
CA ALA A 147 -1.71 9.11 -4.70
C ALA A 147 -2.97 9.55 -3.96
N LYS A 148 -2.92 9.66 -2.63
CA LYS A 148 -4.05 10.19 -1.85
C LYS A 148 -4.35 11.65 -2.11
N LYS A 149 -3.36 12.44 -2.51
CA LYS A 149 -3.53 13.88 -2.74
C LYS A 149 -4.21 14.18 -4.07
N VAL A 150 -4.18 13.22 -5.00
CA VAL A 150 -4.81 13.33 -6.32
C VAL A 150 -6.33 13.56 -6.19
N GLU A 151 -6.84 14.55 -6.94
CA GLU A 151 -8.28 14.81 -7.06
C GLU A 151 -8.94 13.72 -7.90
N VAL A 152 -9.98 13.08 -7.37
CA VAL A 152 -10.64 11.95 -8.02
C VAL A 152 -11.81 12.46 -8.85
N PRO A 153 -11.83 12.24 -10.18
CA PRO A 153 -12.98 12.58 -11.01
C PRO A 153 -14.21 11.73 -10.66
N THR A 154 -15.41 12.28 -10.85
CA THR A 154 -16.65 11.54 -10.65
C THR A 154 -16.67 10.27 -11.50
N GLY A 155 -16.92 9.13 -10.86
CA GLY A 155 -16.99 7.83 -11.53
C GLY A 155 -15.66 7.07 -11.61
N PHE A 156 -14.57 7.60 -11.03
CA PHE A 156 -13.24 6.96 -10.93
C PHE A 156 -12.92 6.48 -9.50
N GLU A 157 -13.86 6.58 -8.57
CA GLU A 157 -13.68 6.29 -7.14
C GLU A 157 -13.26 4.83 -6.91
N SER A 158 -13.86 3.89 -7.64
CA SER A 158 -13.52 2.47 -7.53
C SER A 158 -12.12 2.16 -8.08
N ILE A 159 -11.69 2.87 -9.12
CA ILE A 159 -10.34 2.75 -9.68
C ILE A 159 -9.33 3.25 -8.65
N GLN A 160 -9.57 4.46 -8.10
CA GLN A 160 -8.71 5.05 -7.09
C GLN A 160 -8.58 4.13 -5.87
N ARG A 161 -9.67 3.50 -5.42
CA ARG A 161 -9.64 2.57 -4.28
C ARG A 161 -8.74 1.36 -4.54
N GLU A 162 -8.83 0.72 -5.70
CA GLU A 162 -7.95 -0.41 -6.03
C GLU A 162 -6.48 0.02 -6.08
N ILE A 163 -6.19 1.18 -6.69
CA ILE A 163 -4.82 1.69 -6.77
C ILE A 163 -4.27 2.04 -5.38
N LEU A 164 -5.05 2.73 -4.54
CA LEU A 164 -4.65 3.07 -3.18
C LEU A 164 -4.41 1.83 -2.33
N GLU A 165 -5.24 0.81 -2.44
CA GLU A 165 -5.02 -0.45 -1.73
C GLU A 165 -3.72 -1.13 -2.18
N GLY A 166 -3.44 -1.12 -3.49
CA GLY A 166 -2.18 -1.63 -4.02
C GLY A 166 -0.95 -0.90 -3.47
N LEU A 167 -0.96 0.43 -3.57
CA LEU A 167 0.12 1.29 -3.06
C LEU A 167 0.31 1.15 -1.55
N ARG A 168 -0.78 1.01 -0.78
CA ARG A 168 -0.72 0.79 0.67
C ARG A 168 0.03 -0.49 1.00
N LYS A 169 -0.21 -1.58 0.26
CA LYS A 169 0.49 -2.85 0.45
C LYS A 169 1.99 -2.72 0.16
N TYR A 170 2.36 -2.00 -0.90
CA TYR A 170 3.75 -1.64 -1.16
C TYR A 170 4.37 -0.86 0.00
N ALA A 171 3.70 0.18 0.49
CA ALA A 171 4.18 0.98 1.62
C ALA A 171 4.38 0.13 2.89
N GLN A 172 3.48 -0.81 3.16
CA GLN A 172 3.62 -1.76 4.29
C GLN A 172 4.76 -2.77 4.09
N ALA A 173 5.05 -3.14 2.84
CA ALA A 173 6.07 -4.13 2.52
C ALA A 173 7.51 -3.60 2.70
N MET A 174 7.76 -2.33 2.38
CA MET A 174 9.11 -1.75 2.38
C MET A 174 9.83 -1.79 3.75
N PRO A 175 9.22 -1.43 4.89
CA PRO A 175 9.88 -1.58 6.18
C PRO A 175 10.18 -3.04 6.52
N LEU A 176 9.26 -3.96 6.22
CA LEU A 176 9.47 -5.40 6.41
C LEU A 176 10.61 -5.93 5.55
N LEU A 177 10.72 -5.44 4.31
CA LEU A 177 11.79 -5.80 3.40
C LEU A 177 13.15 -5.34 3.96
N ARG A 178 13.27 -4.07 4.37
CA ARG A 178 14.51 -3.53 4.94
C ARG A 178 14.92 -4.29 6.20
N GLU A 179 14.02 -4.42 7.17
CA GLU A 179 14.30 -5.16 8.41
C GLU A 179 14.64 -6.64 8.13
N GLY A 180 13.92 -7.26 7.19
CA GLY A 180 14.19 -8.64 6.77
C GLY A 180 15.58 -8.83 6.17
N LEU A 181 16.08 -7.84 5.42
CA LEU A 181 17.42 -7.86 4.86
C LEU A 181 18.50 -7.62 5.92
N ASP A 182 18.29 -6.66 6.81
CA ASP A 182 19.24 -6.31 7.88
C ASP A 182 19.41 -7.45 8.89
N GLU A 183 18.29 -8.10 9.26
CA GLU A 183 18.28 -9.20 10.24
C GLU A 183 18.50 -10.58 9.60
N MET A 184 18.55 -10.67 8.26
CA MET A 184 18.45 -11.92 7.51
C MET A 184 17.22 -12.77 7.93
N ASN A 185 16.10 -12.09 8.15
CA ASN A 185 14.86 -12.67 8.67
C ASN A 185 13.92 -13.07 7.53
N ASN A 186 13.96 -14.35 7.16
CA ASN A 186 13.15 -14.90 6.07
C ASN A 186 11.64 -14.75 6.29
N THR A 187 11.16 -14.70 7.53
CA THR A 187 9.74 -14.47 7.82
C THR A 187 9.32 -13.07 7.37
N LYS A 188 10.09 -12.04 7.75
CA LYS A 188 9.82 -10.66 7.33
C LYS A 188 9.92 -10.51 5.80
N LEU A 189 10.91 -11.15 5.18
CA LEU A 189 11.06 -11.16 3.70
C LEU A 189 9.86 -11.82 3.00
N ASN A 190 9.37 -12.94 3.53
CA ASN A 190 8.18 -13.61 2.99
C ASN A 190 6.90 -12.77 3.16
N MET A 191 6.75 -12.09 4.29
CA MET A 191 5.64 -11.16 4.51
C MET A 191 5.71 -9.97 3.53
N ALA A 192 6.88 -9.38 3.36
CA ALA A 192 7.09 -8.30 2.38
C ALA A 192 6.74 -8.76 0.96
N ASN A 193 7.23 -9.93 0.53
CA ASN A 193 6.92 -10.49 -0.78
C ASN A 193 5.41 -10.76 -0.98
N THR A 194 4.72 -11.24 0.06
CA THR A 194 3.27 -11.45 0.04
C THR A 194 2.54 -10.13 -0.20
N LEU A 195 2.89 -9.09 0.57
CA LEU A 195 2.30 -7.75 0.41
C LEU A 195 2.61 -7.14 -0.96
N ILE A 196 3.82 -7.29 -1.48
CA ILE A 196 4.18 -6.82 -2.82
C ILE A 196 3.34 -7.52 -3.90
N GLY A 197 3.14 -8.84 -3.78
CA GLY A 197 2.32 -9.62 -4.70
C GLY A 197 0.84 -9.21 -4.66
N GLU A 198 0.27 -9.06 -3.46
CA GLU A 198 -1.09 -8.53 -3.28
C GLU A 198 -1.22 -7.12 -3.83
N GLY A 199 -0.23 -6.26 -3.55
CA GLY A 199 -0.16 -4.89 -4.05
C GLY A 199 -0.16 -4.84 -5.57
N SER A 200 0.69 -5.65 -6.21
CA SER A 200 0.74 -5.81 -7.68
C SER A 200 -0.61 -6.21 -8.26
N ASN A 201 -1.31 -7.15 -7.64
CA ASN A 201 -2.63 -7.59 -8.10
C ASN A 201 -3.67 -6.46 -8.04
N ASN A 202 -3.66 -5.69 -6.96
CA ASN A 202 -4.52 -4.51 -6.80
C ASN A 202 -4.22 -3.43 -7.84
N LEU A 203 -2.94 -3.09 -8.05
CA LEU A 203 -2.53 -2.12 -9.07
C LEU A 203 -2.95 -2.57 -10.46
N ASN A 204 -2.72 -3.84 -10.81
CA ASN A 204 -3.14 -4.39 -12.10
C ASN A 204 -4.65 -4.27 -12.32
N ARG A 205 -5.47 -4.62 -11.31
CA ARG A 205 -6.94 -4.45 -11.39
C ARG A 205 -7.35 -2.99 -11.55
N GLY A 206 -6.77 -2.09 -10.76
CA GLY A 206 -7.06 -0.65 -10.85
C GLY A 206 -6.70 -0.10 -12.24
N THR A 207 -5.56 -0.51 -12.78
CA THR A 207 -5.14 -0.18 -14.14
C THR A 207 -6.10 -0.74 -15.18
N ASP A 208 -6.51 -2.02 -15.09
CA ASP A 208 -7.49 -2.62 -16.01
C ASP A 208 -8.82 -1.85 -16.04
N MET A 209 -9.33 -1.51 -14.85
CA MET A 209 -10.55 -0.71 -14.71
C MET A 209 -10.39 0.68 -15.32
N LEU A 210 -9.20 1.29 -15.22
CA LEU A 210 -8.90 2.58 -15.83
C LEU A 210 -8.94 2.50 -17.37
N TYR A 211 -8.26 1.50 -17.95
CA TYR A 211 -8.27 1.29 -19.41
C TYR A 211 -9.70 1.05 -19.93
N GLU A 212 -10.47 0.20 -19.26
CA GLU A 212 -11.88 -0.05 -19.60
C GLU A 212 -12.72 1.23 -19.54
N LYS A 213 -12.57 2.01 -18.45
CA LYS A 213 -13.30 3.27 -18.27
C LYS A 213 -12.98 4.30 -19.34
N MET A 214 -11.74 4.32 -19.83
CA MET A 214 -11.27 5.22 -20.88
C MET A 214 -11.56 4.70 -22.29
N GLY A 215 -12.14 3.50 -22.45
CA GLY A 215 -12.39 2.89 -23.75
C GLY A 215 -11.11 2.52 -24.51
N LEU A 216 -10.02 2.23 -23.78
CA LEU A 216 -8.71 1.89 -24.34
C LEU A 216 -8.50 0.37 -24.27
N SER A 217 -7.90 -0.23 -25.32
CA SER A 217 -7.42 -1.61 -25.25
C SER A 217 -6.01 -1.64 -24.65
N ARG A 218 -5.75 -2.63 -23.79
CA ARG A 218 -4.44 -2.87 -23.19
C ARG A 218 -3.42 -3.38 -24.20
#